data_AF-A0A351I9K4-F1
#
_entry.id   AF-A0A351I9K4-F1
#
_cell.length_a   1.000
_cell.length_b   1.000
_cell.length_c   1.000
_cell.angle_alpha   90.00
_cell.angle_beta   90.00
_cell.angle_gamma   90.00
#
_symmetry.space_group_name_H-M   'P 1'
#
loop_
_entity.id
_entity.type
_entity.pdbx_description
1 polymer ?
#
loop_
_entity_poly.entity_id
_entity_poly.type
_entity_poly.pdbx_seq_one_letter_code
_entity_poly.pdbx_strand_id
1 'polypeptide(L)'
;MEITEVRIFSKEGANSKLKAYATITIDNAFVVRNIKIIEGKTGLFIAMPSRKIKEPCPKCNHKNVVHSKFCNECGDRIPVSTQAVSPAPEETHDLRQSEHKDIAHPITVQAREYIQKKILDAYQAEKNKI
;
A
#
# COMPACT_ATOMS: atom_id res chain seq x y z
N MET A 1 -4.26 -9.39 19.18
CA MET A 1 -4.70 -8.74 17.94
C MET A 1 -5.72 -9.62 17.27
N GLU A 2 -6.98 -9.26 17.40
CA GLU A 2 -8.13 -9.91 16.78
C GLU A 2 -8.77 -8.96 15.76
N ILE A 3 -9.16 -9.46 14.59
CA ILE A 3 -9.97 -8.70 13.65
C ILE A 3 -11.43 -8.96 14.00
N THR A 4 -12.07 -7.98 14.61
CA THR A 4 -13.42 -8.09 15.15
C THR A 4 -14.50 -7.78 14.11
N GLU A 5 -14.16 -7.01 13.08
CA GLU A 5 -15.08 -6.69 11.98
C GLU A 5 -14.32 -6.60 10.66
N VAL A 6 -14.94 -7.08 9.57
CA VAL A 6 -14.47 -6.90 8.19
C VAL A 6 -15.63 -6.40 7.35
N ARG A 7 -15.43 -5.28 6.66
CA ARG A 7 -16.37 -4.70 5.69
C ARG A 7 -15.74 -4.74 4.30
N ILE A 8 -16.45 -5.33 3.35
CA ILE A 8 -16.01 -5.44 1.96
C ILE A 8 -16.80 -4.45 1.10
N PHE A 9 -16.10 -3.80 0.19
CA PHE A 9 -16.65 -2.91 -0.81
C PHE A 9 -16.23 -3.44 -2.18
N SER A 10 -17.07 -4.26 -2.78
CA SER A 10 -16.84 -4.83 -4.11
C SER A 10 -16.75 -3.74 -5.17
N LYS A 11 -15.84 -3.90 -6.12
CA LYS A 11 -15.69 -3.01 -7.26
C LYS A 11 -16.06 -3.76 -8.54
N GLU A 12 -17.15 -3.33 -9.17
CA GLU A 12 -17.57 -3.89 -10.46
C GLU A 12 -16.70 -3.34 -11.58
N GLY A 13 -15.99 -4.24 -12.25
CA GLY A 13 -15.13 -3.93 -13.38
C GLY A 13 -14.53 -5.21 -13.95
N ALA A 14 -15.11 -5.69 -15.07
CA ALA A 14 -14.90 -7.03 -15.62
C ALA A 14 -13.43 -7.44 -15.86
N ASN A 15 -12.49 -6.49 -15.95
CA ASN A 15 -11.07 -6.75 -16.22
C ASN A 15 -10.09 -5.99 -15.31
N SER A 16 -10.53 -5.46 -14.17
CA SER A 16 -9.60 -4.76 -13.28
C SER A 16 -8.93 -5.71 -12.29
N LYS A 17 -7.62 -5.58 -12.11
CA LYS A 17 -6.84 -6.35 -11.12
C LYS A 17 -7.37 -6.13 -9.69
N LEU A 18 -7.94 -4.96 -9.42
CA LEU A 18 -8.54 -4.62 -8.14
C LEU A 18 -9.98 -5.15 -8.09
N LYS A 19 -10.27 -6.10 -7.20
CA LYS A 19 -11.59 -6.71 -7.07
C LYS A 19 -12.48 -6.02 -6.05
N ALA A 20 -11.90 -5.62 -4.92
CA ALA A 20 -12.63 -4.99 -3.84
C ALA A 20 -11.70 -4.15 -2.96
N TYR A 21 -12.31 -3.27 -2.17
CA TYR A 21 -11.67 -2.69 -1.00
C TYR A 21 -12.18 -3.36 0.27
N ALA A 22 -11.34 -3.43 1.29
CA ALA A 22 -11.68 -3.92 2.60
C ALA A 22 -11.35 -2.86 3.66
N THR A 23 -12.20 -2.82 4.68
CA THR A 23 -11.95 -2.10 5.94
C THR A 23 -12.05 -3.10 7.07
N ILE A 24 -11.04 -3.12 7.95
CA ILE A 24 -11.02 -4.00 9.12
C ILE A 24 -11.05 -3.20 10.41
N THR A 25 -11.70 -3.75 11.42
CA THR A 25 -11.64 -3.27 12.80
C THR A 25 -10.84 -4.28 13.62
N ILE A 26 -9.83 -3.80 14.34
CA ILE A 26 -8.94 -4.58 15.18
C ILE A 26 -9.31 -4.31 16.64
N ASP A 27 -9.50 -5.38 17.41
CA ASP A 27 -9.78 -5.37 18.85
C ASP A 27 -10.94 -4.42 19.24
N ASN A 28 -11.92 -4.20 18.35
CA ASN A 28 -13.01 -3.20 18.51
C ASN A 28 -12.54 -1.76 18.81
N ALA A 29 -11.27 -1.45 18.58
CA ALA A 29 -10.65 -0.20 19.02
C ALA A 29 -9.97 0.56 17.88
N PHE A 30 -9.59 -0.11 16.80
CA PHE A 30 -8.80 0.51 15.73
C PHE A 30 -9.28 0.09 14.33
N VAL A 31 -9.43 1.05 13.41
CA VAL A 31 -9.94 0.79 12.07
C VAL A 31 -8.86 1.06 11.02
N VAL A 32 -8.61 0.08 10.15
CA VAL A 32 -7.73 0.22 8.98
C VAL A 32 -8.60 0.19 7.72
N ARG A 33 -8.59 1.30 6.98
CA ARG A 33 -9.35 1.49 5.74
C ARG A 33 -8.47 1.30 4.50
N ASN A 34 -9.12 1.15 3.35
CA ASN A 34 -8.49 1.13 2.02
C ASN A 34 -7.49 -0.02 1.83
N ILE A 35 -7.69 -1.16 2.49
CA ILE A 35 -7.01 -2.40 2.13
C ILE A 35 -7.58 -2.84 0.77
N LYS A 36 -6.72 -3.24 -0.17
CA LYS A 36 -7.13 -3.62 -1.54
C LYS A 36 -7.10 -5.14 -1.67
N ILE A 37 -8.14 -5.73 -2.24
CA ILE A 37 -8.16 -7.13 -2.65
C ILE A 37 -7.85 -7.18 -4.14
N ILE A 38 -6.75 -7.82 -4.50
CA ILE A 38 -6.18 -7.82 -5.86
C ILE A 38 -6.09 -9.24 -6.37
N GLU A 39 -6.44 -9.44 -7.64
CA GLU A 39 -6.21 -10.67 -8.38
C GLU A 39 -4.82 -10.65 -9.01
N GLY A 40 -3.92 -11.48 -8.49
CA GLY A 40 -2.59 -11.73 -9.03
C GLY A 40 -2.56 -12.95 -9.96
N LYS A 41 -1.36 -13.34 -10.40
CA LYS A 41 -1.17 -14.52 -11.26
C LYS A 41 -1.46 -15.84 -10.53
N THR A 42 -1.15 -15.88 -9.23
CA THR A 42 -1.24 -17.08 -8.38
C THR A 42 -2.51 -17.12 -7.52
N GLY A 43 -3.38 -16.10 -7.63
CA GLY A 43 -4.62 -16.02 -6.86
C GLY A 43 -4.89 -14.64 -6.30
N LEU A 44 -5.89 -14.57 -5.42
CA LEU A 44 -6.28 -13.35 -4.71
C LEU A 44 -5.32 -13.08 -3.54
N PHE A 45 -4.92 -11.83 -3.38
CA PHE A 45 -4.11 -11.37 -2.26
C PHE A 45 -4.55 -9.98 -1.81
N ILE A 46 -4.09 -9.58 -0.62
CA ILE A 46 -4.36 -8.24 -0.10
C ILE A 46 -3.15 -7.33 -0.28
N ALA A 47 -3.40 -6.08 -0.65
CA ALA A 47 -2.42 -5.01 -0.59
C ALA A 47 -2.84 -4.01 0.50
N MET A 48 -1.89 -3.71 1.38
CA MET A 48 -2.09 -2.78 2.48
C MET A 48 -2.37 -1.35 1.96
N PRO A 49 -3.01 -0.50 2.77
CA PRO A 49 -3.25 0.88 2.39
C PRO A 49 -1.91 1.60 2.24
N SER A 50 -1.68 2.18 1.06
CA SER A 50 -0.42 2.83 0.70
C SER A 50 -0.62 4.27 0.25
N ARG A 51 0.40 5.09 0.49
CA ARG A 51 0.46 6.49 0.07
C ARG A 51 1.68 6.72 -0.81
N LYS A 52 1.48 7.48 -1.90
CA LYS A 52 2.59 7.96 -2.71
C LYS A 52 3.36 9.04 -1.94
N ILE A 53 4.66 8.83 -1.74
CA ILE A 53 5.55 9.78 -1.09
C ILE A 53 5.83 10.93 -2.05
N LYS A 54 5.92 12.14 -1.51
CA LYS A 54 6.30 13.34 -2.26
C LYS A 54 7.32 14.14 -1.47
N GLU A 55 8.27 14.74 -2.17
CA GLU A 55 9.32 15.58 -1.59
C GLU A 55 9.06 17.06 -1.93
N PRO A 56 9.08 17.97 -0.93
CA PRO A 56 8.91 19.39 -1.19
C PRO A 56 10.15 19.98 -1.86
N CYS A 57 9.96 20.85 -2.85
CA CYS A 57 11.03 21.65 -3.42
C CYS A 57 11.54 22.68 -2.39
N PRO A 58 12.86 22.85 -2.20
CA PRO A 58 13.40 23.82 -1.25
C PRO A 58 13.13 25.29 -1.63
N LYS A 59 12.86 25.58 -2.91
CA LYS A 59 12.59 26.94 -3.40
C LYS A 59 11.11 27.32 -3.35
N CYS A 60 10.22 26.48 -3.88
CA CYS A 60 8.79 26.81 -4.02
C CYS A 60 7.85 25.91 -3.20
N ASN A 61 8.38 24.94 -2.45
CA ASN A 61 7.62 23.98 -1.64
C ASN A 61 6.63 23.08 -2.42
N HIS A 62 6.70 23.06 -3.75
CA HIS A 62 5.90 22.13 -4.57
C HIS A 62 6.26 20.67 -4.22
N LYS A 63 5.25 19.80 -4.14
CA LYS A 63 5.40 18.38 -3.74
C LYS A 63 5.71 17.52 -4.96
N ASN A 64 6.99 17.32 -5.23
CA ASN A 64 7.49 16.54 -6.36
C ASN A 64 7.45 15.04 -6.06
N VAL A 65 7.55 14.22 -7.11
CA VAL A 65 7.79 12.77 -6.91
C VAL A 65 9.17 12.58 -6.30
N VAL A 66 9.33 11.52 -5.49
CA VAL A 66 10.62 11.20 -4.86
C VAL A 66 11.68 11.03 -5.95
N HIS A 67 12.87 11.58 -5.72
CA HIS A 67 14.00 11.55 -6.67
C HIS A 67 13.84 12.37 -7.95
N SER A 68 12.85 13.27 -8.05
CA SER A 68 12.83 14.29 -9.10
C SER A 68 14.15 15.09 -9.07
N LYS A 69 14.87 15.15 -10.19
CA LYS A 69 16.11 15.97 -10.30
C LYS A 69 15.82 17.48 -10.29
N PHE A 70 14.66 17.86 -10.80
CA PHE A 70 14.18 19.23 -10.90
C PHE A 70 12.74 19.30 -10.39
N CYS A 71 12.36 20.46 -9.88
CA CYS A 71 10.99 20.72 -9.49
C CYS A 71 10.09 20.80 -10.73
N ASN A 72 8.98 20.06 -10.69
CA ASN A 72 7.96 20.02 -11.75
C ASN A 72 7.17 21.34 -11.90
N GLU A 73 7.36 22.28 -10.98
CA GLU A 73 6.66 23.58 -10.98
C GLU A 73 7.62 24.73 -11.31
N CYS A 74 8.68 24.91 -10.51
CA CYS A 74 9.58 26.06 -10.66
C CYS A 74 10.87 25.76 -11.44
N GLY A 75 11.08 24.51 -11.88
CA GLY A 75 12.26 24.07 -12.63
C GLY A 75 13.56 24.00 -11.82
N ASP A 76 13.54 24.38 -10.54
CA ASP A 76 14.76 24.43 -9.73
C ASP A 76 15.27 23.04 -9.36
N ARG A 77 16.58 22.91 -9.11
CA ARG A 77 17.19 21.63 -8.74
C ARG A 77 16.72 21.21 -7.35
N ILE A 78 16.27 19.96 -7.23
CA ILE A 78 15.99 19.37 -5.93
C ILE A 78 17.26 18.66 -5.47
N PRO A 79 17.83 19.02 -4.31
CA PRO A 79 19.03 18.36 -3.81
C PRO A 79 18.71 16.90 -3.53
N VAL A 80 19.37 15.99 -4.25
CA VAL A 80 19.23 14.55 -3.99
C VAL A 80 19.82 14.29 -2.60
N SER A 81 18.95 13.95 -1.64
CA SER A 81 19.38 13.53 -0.32
C SER A 81 20.27 12.31 -0.46
N THR A 82 21.57 12.47 -0.21
CA THR A 82 22.56 11.39 -0.10
C THR A 82 22.43 10.59 1.20
N GLN A 83 21.42 10.85 2.04
CA GLN A 83 21.25 10.22 3.35
C GLN A 83 20.66 8.79 3.33
N ALA A 84 20.83 8.04 2.24
CA ALA A 84 20.45 6.63 2.17
C ALA A 84 21.57 5.74 1.61
N VAL A 85 22.83 6.05 1.91
CA VAL A 85 23.93 5.09 1.76
C VAL A 85 24.20 4.45 3.13
N SER A 86 23.39 3.46 3.49
CA SER A 86 23.88 2.41 4.39
C SER A 86 24.84 1.55 3.56
N PRO A 87 26.12 1.39 3.92
CA PRO A 87 27.01 0.50 3.20
C PRO A 87 26.78 -0.93 3.69
N ALA A 88 26.13 -1.77 2.88
CA ALA A 88 26.42 -3.21 2.84
C ALA A 88 25.83 -3.83 1.54
N PRO A 89 26.51 -4.83 0.95
CA PRO A 89 26.37 -5.16 -0.46
C PRO A 89 25.39 -6.30 -0.71
N GLU A 90 25.05 -6.47 -2.00
CA GLU A 90 24.40 -7.65 -2.61
C GLU A 90 22.88 -7.80 -2.38
N GLU A 91 22.11 -7.16 -3.25
CA GLU A 91 21.19 -7.84 -4.20
C GLU A 91 20.47 -6.78 -5.04
N THR A 92 20.66 -6.87 -6.36
CA THR A 92 20.06 -5.99 -7.36
C THR A 92 18.57 -6.28 -7.49
N HIS A 93 17.74 -5.79 -6.58
CA HIS A 93 16.29 -5.78 -6.75
C HIS A 93 15.67 -4.42 -6.35
N ASP A 94 15.24 -3.68 -7.37
CA ASP A 94 14.16 -2.67 -7.35
C ASP A 94 14.28 -1.37 -6.53
N LEU A 95 15.27 -0.52 -6.87
CA LEU A 95 15.27 0.92 -6.50
C LEU A 95 14.05 1.72 -7.04
N ARG A 96 13.23 1.13 -7.93
CA ARG A 96 12.05 1.76 -8.53
C ARG A 96 10.77 1.62 -7.69
N GLN A 97 10.76 0.80 -6.64
CA GLN A 97 9.54 0.53 -5.87
C GLN A 97 9.29 1.52 -4.71
N SER A 98 10.26 2.36 -4.34
CA SER A 98 10.18 3.25 -3.16
C SER A 98 9.31 4.52 -3.35
N GLU A 99 8.41 4.55 -4.34
CA GLU A 99 7.46 5.67 -4.49
C GLU A 99 6.25 5.55 -3.54
N HIS A 100 5.86 4.33 -3.18
CA HIS A 100 4.69 4.07 -2.34
C HIS A 100 5.14 3.45 -1.02
N LYS A 101 4.67 4.02 0.09
CA LYS A 101 4.85 3.45 1.42
C LYS A 101 3.50 3.04 1.98
N ASP A 102 3.46 1.86 2.59
CA ASP A 102 2.29 1.40 3.32
C ASP A 102 2.10 2.27 4.56
N ILE A 103 0.87 2.74 4.75
CA ILE A 103 0.43 3.51 5.91
C ILE A 103 0.29 2.56 7.12
N ALA A 104 -0.17 1.34 6.87
CA ALA A 104 -0.30 0.29 7.87
C ALA A 104 0.22 -1.02 7.29
N HIS A 105 1.06 -1.74 8.02
CA HIS A 105 1.56 -3.05 7.61
C HIS A 105 1.74 -3.97 8.81
N PRO A 106 1.44 -5.27 8.69
CA PRO A 106 1.76 -6.24 9.72
C PRO A 106 3.28 -6.41 9.81
N ILE A 107 3.79 -6.44 11.04
CA ILE A 107 5.23 -6.62 11.30
C ILE A 107 5.62 -8.10 11.17
N THR A 108 4.75 -9.01 11.62
CA THR A 108 5.02 -10.45 11.63
C THR A 108 4.32 -11.17 10.48
N VAL A 109 4.94 -12.26 10.02
CA VAL A 109 4.37 -13.13 8.96
C VAL A 109 3.04 -13.73 9.41
N GLN A 110 2.95 -14.17 10.67
CA GLN A 110 1.73 -14.72 11.25
C GLN A 110 0.56 -13.72 11.19
N ALA A 111 0.80 -12.45 11.53
CA ALA A 111 -0.22 -11.41 11.44
C ALA A 111 -0.62 -11.14 9.98
N ARG A 112 0.34 -11.16 9.04
CA ARG A 112 0.07 -11.00 7.61
C ARG A 112 -0.87 -12.10 7.09
N GLU A 113 -0.56 -13.35 7.39
CA GLU A 113 -1.37 -14.51 6.97
C GLU A 113 -2.75 -14.46 7.62
N TYR A 114 -2.83 -14.14 8.91
CA TYR A 114 -4.08 -14.00 9.64
C TYR A 114 -4.99 -12.93 9.03
N ILE A 115 -4.47 -11.73 8.79
CA ILE A 115 -5.23 -10.62 8.18
C ILE A 115 -5.68 -11.00 6.76
N GLN A 116 -4.78 -11.56 5.96
CA GLN A 116 -5.09 -11.98 4.60
C GLN A 116 -6.23 -13.01 4.58
N LYS A 117 -6.13 -14.04 5.40
CA LYS A 117 -7.15 -15.09 5.50
C LYS A 117 -8.51 -14.49 5.89
N LYS A 118 -8.57 -13.72 6.98
CA LYS A 118 -9.82 -13.11 7.47
C LYS A 118 -10.51 -12.24 6.43
N ILE A 119 -9.75 -11.44 5.67
CA ILE A 119 -10.31 -10.56 4.64
C ILE A 119 -10.79 -11.36 3.43
N LEU A 120 -10.01 -12.35 2.97
CA LEU A 120 -10.38 -13.16 1.81
C LEU A 120 -11.59 -14.06 2.10
N ASP A 121 -11.70 -14.62 3.31
CA ASP A 121 -12.85 -15.41 3.74
C ASP A 121 -14.13 -14.54 3.72
N ALA A 122 -14.06 -13.32 4.26
CA ALA A 122 -15.17 -12.36 4.22
C ALA A 122 -15.56 -11.98 2.79
N TYR A 123 -14.57 -11.73 1.92
CA TYR A 123 -14.79 -11.42 0.51
C TYR A 123 -15.49 -12.57 -0.24
N GLN A 124 -15.08 -13.81 -0.02
CA GLN A 124 -15.74 -14.97 -0.63
C GLN A 124 -17.18 -15.14 -0.13
N ALA A 125 -17.41 -14.97 1.17
CA ALA A 125 -18.75 -15.03 1.75
C ALA A 125 -19.68 -13.95 1.17
N GLU A 126 -19.14 -12.74 0.91
CA GLU A 126 -19.91 -11.64 0.32
C GLU A 126 -20.17 -11.85 -1.18
N LYS A 127 -19.19 -12.40 -1.91
CA LYS A 127 -19.35 -12.77 -3.32
C LYS A 127 -20.42 -13.84 -3.54
N ASN A 128 -20.57 -14.78 -2.60
CA ASN A 128 -21.58 -15.85 -2.69
C ASN A 128 -23.01 -15.39 -2.37
N LYS A 129 -23.19 -14.19 -1.82
CA LYS A 129 -24.52 -13.62 -1.52
C LYS A 129 -25.12 -12.87 -2.70
N ILE A 130 -24.33 -12.61 -3.74
CA ILE A 130 -24.70 -11.95 -4.99
C ILE A 130 -24.91 -13.04 -6.04
#